data_AF-A0A6S7LQA5-F1
#
_entry.id   AF-A0A6S7LQA5-F1
#
_cell.length_a   1.000
_cell.length_b   1.000
_cell.length_c   1.000
_cell.angle_alpha   90.00
_cell.angle_beta   90.00
_cell.angle_gamma   90.00
#
_symmetry.space_group_name_H-M   'P 1'
#
loop_
_entity.id
_entity.type
_entity.pdbx_description
1 polymer ?
#
loop_
_entity_poly.entity_id
_entity_poly.type
_entity_poly.pdbx_seq_one_letter_code
_entity_poly.pdbx_strand_id
1 'polypeptide(L)'
;MERSKDRSILKKLKLVALCGDEVVDGRLKPVYTPKNVALLMFNRVPHEYFPGALIEVTQFTRDNEVIVGSEKKFDGPLQDQIKQCMEYVFSTTNKMKSASLVTYPHKALREAIVNAVYHRGYEPENSSSTKVSIRPHCLEITSYPGPNPSLKQEEFTRGSVIPPVQARNRRIGEFLRQLNLAEARGTGVETIFRTMEKNDNPTPTFQFSTAYFRVTLPAHPKFKAAMLLKDVEEKEASGNQLEASEILQKAFDEDPTIISQHLIQKLITLLDNNCEHPNVKKYETYIDAATKERCVLLLELQRWLRNKRHARENISLGVSLVKKVIKADADADDLSGVTAFVHDLYKERTVDGMKKLILESNQAAHQLLEAYGPSILSQHGILAFHFACIKYQIYKIKTHKKDIRSILRRNAAILKYLTDARDLLQNAVTMSSGKEDPKLFAEQQRQLGYVLSHLYRFGKARKSDCEECFDKAKKVDPSIYIKQYF
;
A
#
# COMPACT_ATOMS: atom_id res chain seq x y z
N MET A 1 55.93 3.58 -24.10
CA MET A 1 55.90 4.90 -23.44
C MET A 1 54.72 5.05 -22.47
N GLU A 2 53.54 4.45 -22.73
CA GLU A 2 52.36 4.48 -21.85
C GLU A 2 52.57 3.84 -20.46
N ARG A 3 53.18 2.65 -20.37
CA ARG A 3 53.45 1.97 -19.07
C ARG A 3 54.27 2.81 -18.06
N SER A 4 55.05 3.78 -18.55
CA SER A 4 55.87 4.68 -17.73
C SER A 4 55.03 5.81 -17.10
N LYS A 5 54.04 6.34 -17.83
CA LYS A 5 53.11 7.36 -17.32
C LYS A 5 52.19 6.79 -16.23
N ASP A 6 51.70 5.56 -16.41
CA ASP A 6 50.80 4.90 -15.44
C ASP A 6 51.49 4.55 -14.12
N ARG A 7 52.77 4.15 -14.13
CA ARG A 7 53.51 3.92 -12.87
C ARG A 7 53.72 5.21 -12.07
N SER A 8 53.73 6.39 -12.72
CA SER A 8 53.78 7.67 -12.01
C SER A 8 52.49 7.96 -11.24
N ILE A 9 51.31 7.60 -11.77
CA ILE A 9 50.04 7.91 -11.12
C ILE A 9 49.83 7.06 -9.86
N LEU A 10 50.15 5.76 -9.94
CA LEU A 10 50.02 4.84 -8.80
C LEU A 10 50.94 5.24 -7.64
N LYS A 11 52.15 5.74 -7.93
CA LYS A 11 53.07 6.27 -6.93
C LYS A 11 52.57 7.59 -6.33
N LYS A 12 52.10 8.52 -7.16
CA LYS A 12 51.53 9.81 -6.72
C LYS A 12 50.32 9.60 -5.80
N LEU A 13 49.45 8.65 -6.15
CA LEU A 13 48.31 8.22 -5.34
C LEU A 13 48.71 7.33 -4.16
N LYS A 14 50.01 6.99 -3.98
CA LYS A 14 50.57 6.13 -2.94
C LYS A 14 49.94 4.72 -2.88
N LEU A 15 49.53 4.18 -4.02
CA LEU A 15 48.84 2.89 -4.16
C LEU A 15 49.77 1.68 -4.25
N VAL A 16 51.07 1.91 -4.48
CA VAL A 16 52.08 0.86 -4.56
C VAL A 16 53.18 1.07 -3.52
N ALA A 17 53.79 -0.03 -3.09
CA ALA A 17 54.99 -0.06 -2.23
C ALA A 17 56.16 -0.64 -3.03
N LEU A 18 57.38 -0.14 -2.77
CA LEU A 18 58.59 -0.74 -3.34
C LEU A 18 58.85 -2.05 -2.59
N CYS A 19 58.96 -3.16 -3.32
CA CYS A 19 59.21 -4.49 -2.77
C CYS A 19 60.68 -4.90 -2.88
N GLY A 20 61.41 -4.32 -3.82
CA GLY A 20 62.82 -4.62 -4.10
C GLY A 20 63.18 -4.19 -5.53
N ASP A 21 64.35 -4.62 -5.98
CA ASP A 21 64.80 -4.42 -7.36
C ASP A 21 64.98 -5.77 -8.06
N GLU A 22 64.68 -5.82 -9.35
CA GLU A 22 64.90 -6.97 -10.23
C GLU A 22 65.93 -6.59 -11.30
N VAL A 23 66.83 -7.52 -11.63
CA VAL A 23 67.79 -7.32 -12.72
C VAL A 23 67.10 -7.61 -14.04
N VAL A 24 66.94 -6.57 -14.87
CA VAL A 24 66.40 -6.68 -16.22
C VAL A 24 67.38 -6.03 -17.19
N ASP A 25 67.94 -6.80 -18.11
CA ASP A 25 68.97 -6.38 -19.07
C ASP A 25 70.24 -5.84 -18.38
N GLY A 26 70.67 -6.47 -17.28
CA GLY A 26 71.85 -6.04 -16.51
C GLY A 26 71.66 -4.75 -15.71
N ARG A 27 70.43 -4.21 -15.65
CA ARG A 27 70.10 -3.01 -14.86
C ARG A 27 69.10 -3.34 -13.77
N LEU A 28 69.30 -2.77 -12.57
CA LEU A 28 68.34 -2.84 -11.48
C LEU A 28 67.10 -2.01 -11.82
N LYS A 29 65.93 -2.65 -11.84
CA LYS A 29 64.64 -1.99 -12.02
C LYS A 29 63.78 -2.22 -10.77
N PRO A 30 63.16 -1.16 -10.22
CA PRO A 30 62.33 -1.29 -9.02
C PRO A 30 61.04 -2.06 -9.28
N VAL A 31 60.79 -3.04 -8.43
CA VAL A 31 59.59 -3.88 -8.39
C VAL A 31 58.64 -3.32 -7.35
N TYR A 32 57.39 -3.10 -7.77
CA TYR A 32 56.35 -2.53 -6.93
C TYR A 32 55.23 -3.54 -6.69
N THR A 33 54.75 -3.60 -5.46
CA THR A 33 53.57 -4.38 -5.07
C THR A 33 52.41 -3.44 -4.74
N PRO A 34 51.15 -3.84 -5.02
CA PRO A 34 49.99 -3.06 -4.63
C PRO A 34 49.85 -3.02 -3.11
N LYS A 35 49.46 -1.87 -2.57
CA LYS A 35 49.04 -1.78 -1.17
C LYS A 35 47.61 -2.32 -1.02
N ASN A 36 47.23 -2.73 0.20
CA ASN A 36 45.89 -3.24 0.48
C ASN A 36 44.77 -2.31 -0.01
N VAL A 37 44.89 -0.99 0.21
CA VAL A 37 43.91 -0.02 -0.28
C VAL A 37 43.78 -0.01 -1.81
N ALA A 38 44.86 -0.31 -2.55
CA ALA A 38 44.80 -0.39 -4.00
C ALA A 38 43.99 -1.62 -4.44
N LEU A 39 44.16 -2.74 -3.75
CA LEU A 39 43.38 -3.95 -4.01
C LEU A 39 41.90 -3.73 -3.63
N LEU A 40 41.63 -3.22 -2.42
CA LEU A 40 40.27 -2.98 -1.92
C LEU A 40 39.47 -2.00 -2.78
N MET A 41 40.09 -0.94 -3.30
CA MET A 41 39.39 0.12 -4.05
C MET A 41 39.39 -0.09 -5.57
N PHE A 42 40.26 -0.94 -6.13
CA PHE A 42 40.43 -1.01 -7.59
C PHE A 42 40.55 -2.44 -8.15
N ASN A 43 40.71 -3.47 -7.32
CA ASN A 43 40.64 -4.86 -7.79
C ASN A 43 39.17 -5.26 -7.98
N ARG A 44 38.88 -6.06 -9.01
CA ARG A 44 37.53 -6.56 -9.32
C ARG A 44 37.06 -7.64 -8.34
N VAL A 45 37.96 -8.31 -7.63
CA VAL A 45 37.71 -9.42 -6.71
C VAL A 45 38.52 -9.26 -5.42
N PRO A 46 38.37 -8.16 -4.66
CA PRO A 46 39.18 -7.92 -3.46
C PRO A 46 38.92 -8.96 -2.36
N HIS A 47 37.75 -9.61 -2.38
CA HIS A 47 37.38 -10.65 -1.43
C HIS A 47 38.27 -11.90 -1.50
N GLU A 48 38.95 -12.16 -2.62
CA GLU A 48 39.94 -13.25 -2.72
C GLU A 48 41.18 -13.00 -1.86
N TYR A 49 41.51 -11.73 -1.61
CA TYR A 49 42.65 -11.31 -0.78
C TYR A 49 42.22 -10.95 0.64
N PHE A 50 41.00 -10.44 0.78
CA PHE A 50 40.41 -9.97 2.03
C PHE A 50 39.02 -10.59 2.19
N PRO A 51 38.88 -11.79 2.77
CA PRO A 51 37.61 -12.53 2.80
C PRO A 51 36.41 -11.71 3.34
N GLY A 52 36.66 -10.79 4.28
CA GLY A 52 35.66 -9.90 4.85
C GLY A 52 35.29 -8.69 3.98
N ALA A 53 35.89 -8.49 2.80
CA ALA A 53 35.59 -7.40 1.87
C ALA A 53 34.33 -7.69 1.03
N LEU A 54 33.22 -7.95 1.73
CA LEU A 54 31.91 -8.23 1.20
C LEU A 54 30.85 -7.51 2.05
N ILE A 55 29.76 -7.09 1.40
CA ILE A 55 28.52 -6.70 2.09
C ILE A 55 27.45 -7.76 1.79
N GLU A 56 26.87 -8.33 2.84
CA GLU A 56 25.77 -9.29 2.73
C GLU A 56 24.49 -8.66 3.28
N VAL A 57 23.45 -8.63 2.45
CA VAL A 57 22.11 -8.16 2.82
C VAL A 57 21.16 -9.34 2.94
N THR A 58 20.39 -9.39 4.02
CA THR A 58 19.35 -10.41 4.25
C THR A 58 18.04 -9.74 4.65
N GLN A 59 16.90 -10.24 4.14
CA GLN A 59 15.58 -9.74 4.52
C GLN A 59 14.87 -10.71 5.46
N PHE A 60 14.16 -10.17 6.44
CA PHE A 60 13.47 -10.95 7.47
C PHE A 60 11.96 -10.71 7.45
N THR A 61 11.20 -11.75 7.80
CA THR A 61 9.76 -11.69 8.08
C THR A 61 9.51 -11.06 9.47
N ARG A 62 8.23 -10.83 9.79
CA ARG A 62 7.78 -10.38 11.13
C ARG A 62 8.24 -11.29 12.26
N ASP A 63 8.20 -12.59 12.02
CA ASP A 63 8.59 -13.58 13.01
C ASP A 63 10.10 -13.81 13.04
N ASN A 64 10.89 -12.87 12.49
CA ASN A 64 12.34 -12.90 12.38
C ASN A 64 12.91 -14.09 11.60
N GLU A 65 12.12 -14.67 10.69
CA GLU A 65 12.58 -15.71 9.78
C GLU A 65 13.21 -15.09 8.52
N VAL A 66 14.21 -15.76 7.94
CA VAL A 66 14.82 -15.29 6.70
C VAL A 66 13.86 -15.50 5.53
N ILE A 67 13.60 -14.45 4.76
CA ILE A 67 12.82 -14.57 3.52
C ILE A 67 13.64 -15.38 2.51
N VAL A 68 13.09 -16.50 2.05
CA VAL A 68 13.75 -17.43 1.13
C VAL A 68 14.18 -16.69 -0.15
N GLY A 69 15.46 -16.81 -0.52
CA GLY A 69 16.03 -16.17 -1.70
C GLY A 69 16.30 -14.66 -1.57
N SER A 70 16.11 -14.07 -0.39
CA SER A 70 16.35 -12.64 -0.16
C SER A 70 17.81 -12.24 0.03
N GLU A 71 18.68 -13.23 0.26
CA GLU A 71 20.10 -13.02 0.50
C GLU A 71 20.80 -12.44 -0.73
N LYS A 72 21.47 -11.30 -0.55
CA LYS A 72 22.20 -10.62 -1.61
C LYS A 72 23.62 -10.31 -1.15
N LYS A 73 24.60 -10.68 -1.98
CA LYS A 73 26.01 -10.34 -1.75
C LYS A 73 26.44 -9.24 -2.70
N PHE A 74 27.21 -8.30 -2.19
CA PHE A 74 27.88 -7.26 -2.95
C PHE A 74 29.39 -7.43 -2.80
N ASP A 75 30.05 -7.67 -3.92
CA ASP A 75 31.49 -7.87 -4.03
C ASP A 75 32.13 -6.81 -4.97
N GLY A 76 33.40 -7.01 -5.31
CA GLY A 76 34.16 -6.05 -6.10
C GLY A 76 34.70 -4.87 -5.29
N PRO A 77 35.13 -3.78 -5.94
CA PRO A 77 35.68 -2.62 -5.25
C PRO A 77 34.75 -2.04 -4.17
N LEU A 78 35.31 -1.61 -3.03
CA LEU A 78 34.51 -1.17 -1.88
C LEU A 78 33.50 -0.05 -2.20
N GLN A 79 33.87 0.92 -3.04
CA GLN A 79 32.96 2.00 -3.43
C GLN A 79 31.75 1.50 -4.24
N ASP A 80 31.92 0.40 -4.99
CA ASP A 80 30.85 -0.17 -5.80
C ASP A 80 29.93 -1.01 -4.91
N GLN A 81 30.49 -1.77 -3.96
CA GLN A 81 29.72 -2.47 -2.93
C GLN A 81 28.81 -1.49 -2.15
N ILE A 82 29.36 -0.36 -1.70
CA ILE A 82 28.60 0.67 -0.97
C ILE A 82 27.43 1.19 -1.82
N LYS A 83 27.67 1.57 -3.08
CA LYS A 83 26.64 2.11 -3.97
C LYS A 83 25.54 1.10 -4.25
N GLN A 84 25.92 -0.11 -4.65
CA GLN A 84 24.96 -1.17 -4.97
C GLN A 84 24.14 -1.58 -3.74
N CYS A 85 24.76 -1.68 -2.57
CA CYS A 85 24.05 -1.96 -1.32
C CYS A 85 23.04 -0.84 -0.99
N MET A 86 23.43 0.44 -1.10
CA MET A 86 22.52 1.56 -0.86
C MET A 86 21.34 1.55 -1.83
N GLU A 87 21.61 1.36 -3.12
CA GLU A 87 20.56 1.28 -4.16
C GLU A 87 19.59 0.14 -3.88
N TYR A 88 20.09 -1.04 -3.51
CA TYR A 88 19.27 -2.20 -3.18
C TYR A 88 18.41 -1.99 -1.93
N VAL A 89 18.99 -1.45 -0.85
CA VAL A 89 18.22 -1.15 0.37
C VAL A 89 17.16 -0.11 0.06
N PHE A 90 17.49 0.93 -0.71
CA PHE A 90 16.56 1.97 -1.10
C PHE A 90 15.42 1.42 -1.97
N SER A 91 15.71 0.64 -3.01
CA SER A 91 14.67 0.06 -3.87
C SER A 91 13.75 -0.91 -3.13
N THR A 92 14.28 -1.62 -2.14
CA THR A 92 13.52 -2.59 -1.35
C THR A 92 12.61 -1.91 -0.33
N THR A 93 13.07 -0.82 0.29
CA THR A 93 12.38 -0.17 1.42
C THR A 93 11.57 1.06 1.01
N ASN A 94 11.86 1.68 -0.13
CA ASN A 94 11.21 2.92 -0.57
C ASN A 94 10.01 2.67 -1.50
N LYS A 95 9.01 1.92 -1.01
CA LYS A 95 7.78 1.62 -1.77
C LYS A 95 6.67 2.67 -1.59
N MET A 96 6.75 3.50 -0.54
CA MET A 96 5.86 4.63 -0.34
C MET A 96 6.50 5.91 -0.88
N LYS A 97 6.12 6.32 -2.10
CA LYS A 97 6.51 7.62 -2.66
C LYS A 97 5.68 8.75 -2.05
N SER A 98 5.88 9.03 -0.76
CA SER A 98 5.48 10.33 -0.21
C SER A 98 6.57 11.35 -0.52
N ALA A 99 6.21 12.53 -1.03
CA ALA A 99 7.19 13.55 -1.43
C ALA A 99 8.00 14.12 -0.24
N SER A 100 7.54 13.95 1.00
CA SER A 100 8.14 14.58 2.19
C SER A 100 8.84 13.63 3.17
N LEU A 101 8.51 12.33 3.18
CA LEU A 101 8.99 11.37 4.19
C LEU A 101 9.39 10.05 3.52
N VAL A 102 10.59 9.57 3.86
CA VAL A 102 11.15 8.30 3.36
C VAL A 102 11.31 7.28 4.50
N THR A 103 11.36 5.98 4.19
CA THR A 103 11.54 4.93 5.21
C THR A 103 12.81 5.11 6.02
N TYR A 104 13.92 5.38 5.33
CA TYR A 104 15.21 5.73 5.89
C TYR A 104 15.78 6.94 5.16
N PRO A 105 16.16 8.03 5.86
CA PRO A 105 16.81 9.19 5.24
C PRO A 105 18.08 8.77 4.49
N HIS A 106 18.22 9.18 3.24
CA HIS A 106 19.37 8.82 2.40
C HIS A 106 20.72 9.15 3.06
N LYS A 107 20.79 10.27 3.80
CA LYS A 107 22.00 10.67 4.52
C LYS A 107 22.33 9.72 5.68
N ALA A 108 21.34 9.33 6.49
CA ALA A 108 21.54 8.36 7.58
C ALA A 108 21.97 7.00 7.04
N LEU A 109 21.29 6.50 6.01
CA LEU A 109 21.58 5.22 5.38
C LEU A 109 23.00 5.18 4.81
N ARG A 110 23.37 6.21 4.03
CA ARG A 110 24.71 6.32 3.45
C ARG A 110 25.77 6.32 4.54
N GLU A 111 25.58 7.15 5.57
CA GLU A 111 26.55 7.29 6.65
C GLU A 111 26.74 5.99 7.43
N ALA A 112 25.65 5.27 7.71
CA ALA A 112 25.71 3.98 8.39
C ALA A 112 26.45 2.90 7.59
N ILE A 113 26.14 2.75 6.30
CA ILE A 113 26.81 1.76 5.42
C ILE A 113 28.28 2.13 5.20
N VAL A 114 28.56 3.41 4.91
CA VAL A 114 29.92 3.91 4.70
C VAL A 114 30.76 3.71 5.95
N ASN A 115 30.24 4.00 7.14
CA ASN A 115 31.00 3.80 8.38
C ASN A 115 31.26 2.31 8.68
N ALA A 116 30.31 1.42 8.37
CA ALA A 116 30.51 -0.02 8.51
C ALA A 116 31.63 -0.56 7.61
N VAL A 117 31.80 -0.01 6.40
CA VAL A 117 32.90 -0.36 5.48
C VAL A 117 34.20 0.36 5.86
N TYR A 118 34.12 1.65 6.20
CA TYR A 118 35.28 2.47 6.52
C TYR A 118 35.97 2.04 7.82
N HIS A 119 35.23 1.66 8.84
CA HIS A 119 35.77 1.30 10.15
C HIS A 119 35.97 -0.21 10.36
N ARG A 120 35.67 -1.05 9.37
CA ARG A 120 35.88 -2.51 9.42
C ARG A 120 37.35 -2.92 9.52
N GLY A 121 37.63 -4.08 10.12
CA GLY A 121 38.92 -4.78 10.00
C GLY A 121 38.97 -5.62 8.71
N TYR A 122 40.05 -5.47 7.94
CA TYR A 122 40.27 -6.21 6.68
C TYR A 122 41.36 -7.28 6.82
N GLU A 123 41.87 -7.47 8.03
CA GLU A 123 42.87 -8.49 8.34
C GLU A 123 42.26 -9.90 8.22
N PRO A 124 43.07 -10.95 7.94
CA PRO A 124 42.57 -12.32 7.76
C PRO A 124 41.73 -12.85 8.94
N GLU A 125 42.01 -12.42 10.16
CA GLU A 125 41.28 -12.81 11.38
C GLU A 125 39.85 -12.23 11.39
N ASN A 126 39.59 -11.18 10.60
CA ASN A 126 38.31 -10.49 10.47
C ASN A 126 37.56 -10.90 9.18
N SER A 127 37.50 -12.21 8.92
CA SER A 127 36.98 -12.80 7.68
C SER A 127 35.45 -12.71 7.50
N SER A 128 34.70 -12.39 8.55
CA SER A 128 33.25 -12.17 8.43
C SER A 128 32.96 -11.00 7.49
N SER A 129 31.84 -11.01 6.77
CA SER A 129 31.35 -9.92 5.92
C SER A 129 30.75 -8.77 6.76
N THR A 130 30.54 -7.61 6.14
CA THR A 130 29.65 -6.59 6.71
C THR A 130 28.20 -7.04 6.47
N LYS A 131 27.39 -7.09 7.52
CA LYS A 131 26.02 -7.62 7.46
C LYS A 131 25.00 -6.50 7.51
N VAL A 132 24.01 -6.55 6.63
CA VAL A 132 22.89 -5.61 6.56
C VAL A 132 21.58 -6.39 6.62
N SER A 133 20.88 -6.29 7.74
CA SER A 133 19.60 -7.00 7.95
C SER A 133 18.44 -6.03 7.75
N ILE A 134 17.65 -6.25 6.72
CA ILE A 134 16.38 -5.52 6.50
C ILE A 134 15.30 -6.26 7.30
N ARG A 135 14.95 -5.71 8.46
CA ARG A 135 13.88 -6.24 9.31
C ARG A 135 12.58 -5.46 9.09
N PRO A 136 11.43 -6.02 9.51
CA PRO A 136 10.13 -5.37 9.38
C PRO A 136 10.05 -3.95 9.98
N HIS A 137 10.79 -3.70 11.07
CA HIS A 137 10.71 -2.45 11.82
C HIS A 137 12.01 -1.65 11.87
N CYS A 138 13.12 -2.19 11.36
CA CYS A 138 14.42 -1.53 11.41
C CYS A 138 15.38 -2.09 10.35
N LEU A 139 16.44 -1.32 10.10
CA LEU A 139 17.60 -1.75 9.34
C LEU A 139 18.76 -1.90 10.31
N GLU A 140 19.37 -3.08 10.38
CA GLU A 140 20.56 -3.32 11.20
C GLU A 140 21.79 -3.44 10.30
N ILE A 141 22.84 -2.69 10.60
CA ILE A 141 24.12 -2.75 9.87
C ILE A 141 25.20 -3.11 10.87
N THR A 142 25.84 -4.26 10.67
CA THR A 142 26.87 -4.81 11.56
C THR A 142 28.21 -4.95 10.83
N SER A 143 29.27 -4.43 11.44
CA SER A 143 30.66 -4.59 10.98
C SER A 143 31.54 -5.22 12.05
N TYR A 144 32.67 -5.79 11.63
CA TYR A 144 33.63 -6.49 12.47
C TYR A 144 35.05 -5.97 12.23
N PRO A 145 35.94 -5.96 13.24
CA PRO A 145 35.65 -6.19 14.66
C PRO A 145 35.00 -4.94 15.28
N GLY A 146 34.88 -4.92 16.60
CA GLY A 146 34.40 -3.78 17.38
C GLY A 146 35.19 -2.48 17.18
N PRO A 147 34.72 -1.38 17.76
CA PRO A 147 35.40 -0.08 17.69
C PRO A 147 36.67 -0.07 18.56
N ASN A 148 37.38 1.06 18.59
CA ASN A 148 38.50 1.24 19.52
C ASN A 148 38.04 1.00 20.97
N PRO A 149 38.77 0.22 21.79
CA PRO A 149 38.40 -0.04 23.19
C PRO A 149 38.20 1.19 24.08
N SER A 150 38.72 2.35 23.69
CA SER A 150 38.50 3.61 24.41
C SER A 150 37.08 4.17 24.24
N LEU A 151 36.35 3.72 23.23
CA LEU A 151 34.98 4.19 22.94
C LEU A 151 33.96 3.43 23.78
N LYS A 152 33.03 4.18 24.36
CA LYS A 152 32.01 3.63 25.28
C LYS A 152 30.60 3.82 24.76
N GLN A 153 29.71 2.93 25.18
CA GLN A 153 28.34 2.86 24.68
C GLN A 153 27.55 4.15 24.92
N GLU A 154 27.83 4.85 26.03
CA GLU A 154 27.18 6.09 26.44
C GLU A 154 27.51 7.27 25.51
N GLU A 155 28.66 7.22 24.83
CA GLU A 155 29.13 8.25 23.88
C GLU A 155 28.36 8.20 22.55
N PHE A 156 27.65 7.10 22.27
CA PHE A 156 26.83 6.89 21.07
C PHE A 156 25.35 7.17 21.35
N THR A 157 25.10 8.26 22.06
CA THR A 157 23.76 8.78 22.37
C THR A 157 23.57 10.16 21.72
N ARG A 158 22.31 10.56 21.49
CA ARG A 158 21.98 11.85 20.88
C ARG A 158 22.58 13.00 21.70
N GLY A 159 23.36 13.87 21.06
CA GLY A 159 23.95 15.06 21.71
C GLY A 159 25.29 14.80 22.41
N SER A 160 25.76 13.55 22.48
CA SER A 160 27.07 13.22 23.02
C SER A 160 28.20 13.53 22.04
N VAL A 161 29.37 13.88 22.58
CA VAL A 161 30.59 14.10 21.80
C VAL A 161 31.38 12.80 21.77
N ILE A 162 31.60 12.26 20.57
CA ILE A 162 32.42 11.06 20.37
C ILE A 162 33.90 11.42 20.55
N PRO A 163 34.66 10.71 21.40
CA PRO A 163 36.08 10.94 21.57
C PRO A 163 36.84 10.81 20.24
N PRO A 164 37.87 11.64 20.01
CA PRO A 164 38.70 11.53 18.83
C PRO A 164 39.52 10.23 18.88
N VAL A 165 39.26 9.33 17.93
CA VAL A 165 40.04 8.11 17.73
C VAL A 165 40.65 8.08 16.33
N GLN A 166 41.83 7.48 16.20
CA GLN A 166 42.43 7.30 14.88
C GLN A 166 41.58 6.36 14.03
N ALA A 167 41.31 6.76 12.79
CA ALA A 167 40.57 5.93 11.86
C ALA A 167 41.38 4.69 11.45
N ARG A 168 40.80 3.50 11.62
CA ARG A 168 41.38 2.20 11.24
C ARG A 168 41.88 2.20 9.80
N ASN A 169 41.06 2.67 8.86
CA ASN A 169 41.38 2.66 7.44
C ASN A 169 41.51 4.06 6.81
N ARG A 170 42.34 4.95 7.38
CA ARG A 170 42.48 6.36 6.92
C ARG A 170 42.51 6.53 5.39
N ARG A 171 43.25 5.67 4.68
CA ARG A 171 43.39 5.73 3.21
C ARG A 171 42.09 5.37 2.47
N ILE A 172 41.30 4.43 2.99
CA ILE A 172 39.96 4.14 2.47
C ILE A 172 39.08 5.37 2.64
N GLY A 173 39.07 5.98 3.84
CA GLY A 173 38.31 7.20 4.13
C GLY A 173 38.67 8.38 3.21
N GLU A 174 39.96 8.58 2.91
CA GLU A 174 40.42 9.59 1.95
C GLU A 174 39.79 9.41 0.55
N PHE A 175 39.76 8.16 0.03
CA PHE A 175 39.16 7.86 -1.26
C PHE A 175 37.63 8.01 -1.23
N LEU A 176 36.96 7.48 -0.20
CA LEU A 176 35.50 7.60 -0.07
C LEU A 176 35.06 9.06 -0.01
N ARG A 177 35.84 9.92 0.66
CA ARG A 177 35.62 11.37 0.65
C ARG A 177 35.79 11.98 -0.74
N GLN A 178 36.85 11.63 -1.47
CA GLN A 178 37.07 12.12 -2.84
C GLN A 178 35.94 11.70 -3.80
N LEU A 179 35.31 10.56 -3.53
CA LEU A 179 34.15 10.05 -4.26
C LEU A 179 32.81 10.61 -3.77
N ASN A 180 32.81 11.58 -2.85
CA ASN A 180 31.61 12.15 -2.22
C ASN A 180 30.71 11.11 -1.51
N LEU A 181 31.30 10.01 -1.05
CA LEU A 181 30.60 8.97 -0.27
C LEU A 181 30.70 9.22 1.24
N ALA A 182 31.76 9.91 1.72
CA ALA A 182 31.99 10.21 3.14
C ALA A 182 32.28 11.70 3.40
N GLU A 183 31.93 12.20 4.59
CA GLU A 183 32.28 13.55 5.05
C GLU A 183 33.55 13.55 5.93
N ALA A 184 34.32 14.64 5.91
CA ALA A 184 35.66 14.69 6.52
C ALA A 184 35.72 15.08 8.01
N ARG A 185 34.58 15.24 8.69
CA ARG A 185 34.49 16.06 9.92
C ARG A 185 34.22 15.28 11.20
N GLY A 186 34.21 13.94 11.18
CA GLY A 186 33.86 13.14 12.36
C GLY A 186 32.39 13.31 12.80
N THR A 187 31.55 13.89 11.95
CA THR A 187 30.15 14.22 12.21
C THR A 187 29.19 13.09 11.81
N GLY A 188 29.72 11.89 11.54
CA GLY A 188 28.95 10.79 10.94
C GLY A 188 27.79 10.34 11.82
N VAL A 189 28.09 9.91 13.04
CA VAL A 189 27.07 9.48 14.01
C VAL A 189 26.05 10.58 14.29
N GLU A 190 26.51 11.81 14.50
CA GLU A 190 25.63 12.97 14.71
C GLU A 190 24.74 13.27 13.49
N THR A 191 25.25 13.01 12.28
CA THR A 191 24.47 13.13 11.04
C THR A 191 23.38 12.07 10.97
N ILE A 192 23.67 10.83 11.38
CA ILE A 192 22.65 9.76 11.46
C ILE A 192 21.53 10.21 12.39
N PHE A 193 21.85 10.61 13.62
CA PHE A 193 20.85 11.10 14.58
C PHE A 193 20.01 12.27 14.04
N ARG A 194 20.67 13.36 13.60
CA ARG A 194 20.00 14.57 13.12
C ARG A 194 19.10 14.31 11.91
N THR A 195 19.51 13.43 11.00
CA THR A 195 18.74 13.17 9.78
C THR A 195 17.58 12.22 10.01
N MET A 196 17.71 11.27 10.93
CA MET A 196 16.60 10.44 11.42
C MET A 196 15.55 11.31 12.12
N GLU A 197 15.97 12.15 13.06
CA GLU A 197 15.09 13.09 13.78
C GLU A 197 14.36 14.04 12.83
N LYS A 198 15.07 14.65 11.87
CA LYS A 198 14.45 15.55 10.88
C LYS A 198 13.38 14.87 10.01
N ASN A 199 13.45 13.55 9.84
CA ASN A 199 12.49 12.78 9.06
C ASN A 199 11.47 12.09 9.96
N ASP A 200 11.35 12.46 11.24
CA ASP A 200 10.42 11.86 12.20
C ASP A 200 10.59 10.34 12.42
N ASN A 201 11.80 9.82 12.17
CA ASN A 201 12.12 8.45 12.56
C ASN A 201 12.40 8.36 14.07
N PRO A 202 12.10 7.22 14.71
CA PRO A 202 12.59 6.94 16.05
C PRO A 202 14.13 6.97 16.12
N THR A 203 14.65 7.29 17.30
CA THR A 203 16.08 7.44 17.54
C THR A 203 16.86 6.17 17.19
N PRO A 204 17.91 6.26 16.35
CA PRO A 204 18.77 5.12 16.02
C PRO A 204 19.55 4.65 17.25
N THR A 205 19.84 3.36 17.32
CA THR A 205 20.62 2.77 18.41
C THR A 205 21.93 2.20 17.90
N PHE A 206 22.96 2.25 18.75
CA PHE A 206 24.27 1.68 18.49
C PHE A 206 24.51 0.60 19.53
N GLN A 207 25.04 -0.55 19.14
CA GLN A 207 25.37 -1.64 20.05
C GLN A 207 26.71 -2.23 19.62
N PHE A 208 27.67 -2.29 20.54
CA PHE A 208 28.98 -2.81 20.20
C PHE A 208 29.70 -3.48 21.38
N SER A 209 30.65 -4.33 21.03
CA SER A 209 31.62 -4.94 21.94
C SER A 209 32.99 -4.92 21.27
N THR A 210 33.99 -5.59 21.82
CA THR A 210 35.28 -5.79 21.13
C THR A 210 35.12 -6.59 19.83
N ALA A 211 34.07 -7.41 19.71
CA ALA A 211 33.87 -8.31 18.58
C ALA A 211 33.12 -7.66 17.41
N TYR A 212 32.19 -6.73 17.65
CA TYR A 212 31.36 -6.16 16.57
C TYR A 212 30.91 -4.73 16.88
N PHE A 213 30.49 -4.03 15.82
CA PHE A 213 29.78 -2.77 15.91
C PHE A 213 28.49 -2.84 15.09
N ARG A 214 27.34 -2.58 15.71
CA ARG A 214 26.02 -2.57 15.06
C ARG A 214 25.37 -1.20 15.22
N VAL A 215 24.82 -0.69 14.13
CA VAL A 215 23.86 0.41 14.13
C VAL A 215 22.50 -0.11 13.70
N THR A 216 21.46 0.29 14.42
CA THR A 216 20.06 -0.04 14.13
C THR A 216 19.32 1.25 13.80
N LEU A 217 18.78 1.35 12.59
CA LEU A 217 17.95 2.46 12.13
C LEU A 217 16.48 2.03 12.19
N PRO A 218 15.65 2.57 13.09
CA PRO A 218 14.22 2.30 13.10
C PRO A 218 13.52 2.83 11.84
N ALA A 219 12.61 2.03 11.28
CA ALA A 219 11.80 2.45 10.14
C ALA A 219 10.83 3.58 10.53
N HIS A 220 10.50 4.44 9.57
CA HIS A 220 9.52 5.50 9.78
C HIS A 220 8.14 4.91 10.18
N PRO A 221 7.42 5.48 11.18
CA PRO A 221 6.15 4.91 11.66
C PRO A 221 5.09 4.70 10.56
N LYS A 222 4.94 5.66 9.63
CA LYS A 222 4.07 5.51 8.45
C LYS A 222 4.40 4.28 7.58
N PHE A 223 5.68 3.96 7.42
CA PHE A 223 6.08 2.76 6.69
C PHE A 223 5.71 1.49 7.45
N LYS A 224 5.91 1.46 8.78
CA LYS A 224 5.47 0.34 9.62
C LYS A 224 3.97 0.06 9.46
N ALA A 225 3.14 1.12 9.50
CA ALA A 225 1.70 1.02 9.33
C ALA A 225 1.29 0.49 7.94
N ALA A 226 1.97 0.94 6.88
CA ALA A 226 1.67 0.49 5.52
C ALA A 226 2.07 -0.97 5.27
N MET A 227 3.21 -1.42 5.81
CA MET A 227 3.58 -2.83 5.75
C MET A 227 2.61 -3.70 6.55
N LEU A 228 2.16 -3.21 7.69
CA LEU A 228 1.09 -3.85 8.48
C LEU A 228 -0.21 -4.01 7.70
N LEU A 229 -0.66 -2.97 7.01
CA LEU A 229 -1.86 -3.08 6.16
C LEU A 229 -1.69 -4.10 5.04
N LYS A 230 -0.54 -4.11 4.37
CA LYS A 230 -0.28 -5.04 3.28
C LYS A 230 -0.34 -6.49 3.75
N ASP A 231 0.27 -6.80 4.89
CA ASP A 231 0.25 -8.16 5.46
C ASP A 231 -1.18 -8.58 5.84
N VAL A 232 -1.97 -7.64 6.36
CA VAL A 232 -3.38 -7.84 6.72
C VAL A 232 -4.24 -8.07 5.49
N GLU A 233 -4.07 -7.26 4.44
CA GLU A 233 -4.78 -7.36 3.16
C GLU A 233 -4.47 -8.68 2.44
N GLU A 234 -3.22 -9.15 2.48
CA GLU A 234 -2.84 -10.45 1.91
C GLU A 234 -3.56 -11.62 2.61
N LYS A 235 -3.68 -11.55 3.94
CA LYS A 235 -4.40 -12.55 4.73
C LYS A 235 -5.90 -12.51 4.53
N GLU A 236 -6.46 -11.30 4.46
CA GLU A 236 -7.88 -11.09 4.15
C GLU A 236 -8.23 -11.61 2.74
N ALA A 237 -7.40 -11.33 1.73
CA ALA A 237 -7.57 -11.85 0.37
C ALA A 237 -7.51 -13.39 0.31
N SER A 238 -6.81 -14.01 1.26
CA SER A 238 -6.75 -15.47 1.42
C SER A 238 -7.96 -16.05 2.18
N GLY A 239 -8.90 -15.20 2.64
CA GLY A 239 -10.09 -15.59 3.40
C GLY A 239 -9.87 -15.74 4.91
N ASN A 240 -8.67 -15.43 5.42
CA ASN A 240 -8.30 -15.65 6.83
C ASN A 240 -8.48 -14.37 7.65
N GLN A 241 -9.72 -13.91 7.85
CA GLN A 241 -10.03 -12.70 8.61
C GLN A 241 -9.54 -12.75 10.07
N LEU A 242 -9.61 -13.92 10.71
CA LEU A 242 -9.15 -14.10 12.10
C LEU A 242 -7.64 -13.83 12.21
N GLU A 243 -6.81 -14.47 11.37
CA GLU A 243 -5.36 -14.25 11.32
C GLU A 243 -5.02 -12.79 11.00
N ALA A 244 -5.76 -12.18 10.06
CA ALA A 244 -5.58 -10.77 9.71
C ALA A 244 -5.84 -9.86 10.92
N SER A 245 -6.86 -10.15 11.73
CA SER A 245 -7.16 -9.42 12.96
C SER A 245 -6.09 -9.65 14.05
N GLU A 246 -5.53 -10.86 14.15
CA GLU A 246 -4.48 -11.20 15.13
C GLU A 246 -3.17 -10.47 14.81
N ILE A 247 -2.83 -10.31 13.53
CA ILE A 247 -1.66 -9.53 13.08
C ILE A 247 -1.75 -8.08 13.56
N LEU A 248 -2.91 -7.43 13.40
CA LEU A 248 -3.13 -6.06 13.89
C LEU A 248 -3.03 -6.00 15.41
N GLN A 249 -3.69 -6.92 16.11
CA GLN A 249 -3.67 -6.98 17.57
C GLN A 249 -2.27 -7.14 18.14
N LYS A 250 -1.48 -8.09 17.60
CA LYS A 250 -0.09 -8.30 18.01
C LYS A 250 0.73 -7.02 17.81
N ALA A 251 0.59 -6.36 16.66
CA ALA A 251 1.31 -5.12 16.39
C ALA A 251 0.89 -3.96 17.31
N PHE A 252 -0.40 -3.87 17.65
CA PHE A 252 -0.92 -2.84 18.56
C PHE A 252 -0.46 -3.08 20.01
N ASP A 253 -0.38 -4.34 20.43
CA ASP A 253 0.08 -4.72 21.77
C ASP A 253 1.61 -4.51 21.91
N GLU A 254 2.38 -4.75 20.86
CA GLU A 254 3.84 -4.55 20.83
C GLU A 254 4.25 -3.06 20.74
N ASP A 255 3.56 -2.27 19.91
CA ASP A 255 3.86 -0.85 19.67
C ASP A 255 2.58 -0.02 19.56
N PRO A 256 2.00 0.45 20.68
CA PRO A 256 0.77 1.26 20.66
C PRO A 256 0.87 2.55 19.84
N THR A 257 2.09 3.04 19.54
CA THR A 257 2.29 4.27 18.74
C THR A 257 1.92 4.08 17.27
N ILE A 258 1.80 2.83 16.80
CA ILE A 258 1.40 2.53 15.43
C ILE A 258 -0.11 2.74 15.22
N ILE A 259 -0.92 2.69 16.29
CA ILE A 259 -2.38 2.69 16.20
C ILE A 259 -2.85 4.04 15.64
N SER A 260 -3.44 3.99 14.45
CA SER A 260 -4.04 5.14 13.77
C SER A 260 -5.53 4.88 13.52
N GLN A 261 -6.31 5.93 13.27
CA GLN A 261 -7.74 5.79 12.95
C GLN A 261 -7.99 4.80 11.79
N HIS A 262 -7.10 4.80 10.79
CA HIS A 262 -7.21 3.87 9.67
C HIS A 262 -6.97 2.41 10.08
N LEU A 263 -5.94 2.14 10.89
CA LEU A 263 -5.62 0.78 11.34
C LEU A 263 -6.66 0.24 12.33
N ILE A 264 -7.11 1.06 13.28
CA ILE A 264 -8.14 0.63 14.23
C ILE A 264 -9.47 0.39 13.52
N GLN A 265 -9.82 1.21 12.52
CA GLN A 265 -10.98 0.97 11.68
C GLN A 265 -10.85 -0.35 10.91
N LYS A 266 -9.66 -0.65 10.36
CA LYS A 266 -9.44 -1.94 9.68
C LYS A 266 -9.65 -3.12 10.62
N LEU A 267 -9.17 -3.03 11.87
CA LEU A 267 -9.42 -4.07 12.89
C LEU A 267 -10.91 -4.23 13.18
N ILE A 268 -11.64 -3.11 13.33
CA ILE A 268 -13.09 -3.10 13.55
C ILE A 268 -13.82 -3.80 12.40
N THR A 269 -13.46 -3.49 11.16
CA THR A 269 -14.06 -4.12 9.96
C THR A 269 -13.77 -5.61 9.88
N LEU A 270 -12.56 -6.06 10.25
CA LEU A 270 -12.22 -7.49 10.32
C LEU A 270 -12.99 -8.25 11.40
N LEU A 271 -13.54 -7.54 12.39
CA LEU A 271 -14.32 -8.08 13.51
C LEU A 271 -15.79 -7.66 13.41
N ASP A 272 -16.34 -7.71 12.19
CA ASP A 272 -17.75 -7.49 11.86
C ASP A 272 -18.31 -6.11 12.27
N ASN A 273 -17.48 -5.08 12.18
CA ASN A 273 -17.82 -3.71 12.57
C ASN A 273 -18.33 -3.60 14.03
N ASN A 274 -17.83 -4.47 14.92
CA ASN A 274 -18.28 -4.53 16.31
C ASN A 274 -17.28 -3.86 17.27
N CYS A 275 -17.55 -2.62 17.62
CA CYS A 275 -16.76 -1.87 18.60
C CYS A 275 -16.75 -2.49 20.02
N GLU A 276 -17.76 -3.29 20.38
CA GLU A 276 -17.84 -3.97 21.68
C GLU A 276 -17.12 -5.32 21.71
N HIS A 277 -16.56 -5.77 20.57
CA HIS A 277 -15.79 -7.01 20.52
C HIS A 277 -14.62 -6.93 21.52
N PRO A 278 -14.34 -7.97 22.34
CA PRO A 278 -13.28 -7.91 23.37
C PRO A 278 -11.92 -7.46 22.83
N ASN A 279 -11.56 -7.95 21.63
CA ASN A 279 -10.30 -7.62 20.95
C ASN A 279 -10.23 -6.18 20.40
N VAL A 280 -11.37 -5.50 20.25
CA VAL A 280 -11.44 -4.08 19.86
C VAL A 280 -11.51 -3.20 21.11
N LYS A 281 -12.29 -3.62 22.11
CA LYS A 281 -12.55 -2.88 23.35
C LYS A 281 -11.27 -2.55 24.13
N LYS A 282 -10.25 -3.40 24.05
CA LYS A 282 -8.92 -3.11 24.61
C LYS A 282 -8.25 -1.84 24.05
N TYR A 283 -8.66 -1.37 22.87
CA TYR A 283 -8.14 -0.18 22.20
C TYR A 283 -9.15 0.97 22.15
N GLU A 284 -10.16 0.97 23.02
CA GLU A 284 -11.27 1.93 22.98
C GLU A 284 -10.83 3.40 22.97
N THR A 285 -9.70 3.73 23.62
CA THR A 285 -9.14 5.08 23.68
C THR A 285 -8.69 5.61 22.31
N TYR A 286 -8.45 4.73 21.35
CA TYR A 286 -8.03 5.06 19.98
C TYR A 286 -9.20 5.15 19.00
N ILE A 287 -10.41 4.80 19.42
CA ILE A 287 -11.59 4.81 18.55
C ILE A 287 -12.28 6.17 18.69
N ASP A 288 -12.39 6.90 17.60
CA ASP A 288 -13.07 8.19 17.61
C ASP A 288 -14.60 8.07 17.77
N ALA A 289 -15.24 9.18 18.13
CA ALA A 289 -16.68 9.20 18.41
C ALA A 289 -17.52 8.85 17.16
N ALA A 290 -17.08 9.26 15.98
CA ALA A 290 -17.76 8.99 14.71
C ALA A 290 -17.78 7.48 14.39
N THR A 291 -16.65 6.81 14.60
CA THR A 291 -16.51 5.35 14.42
C THR A 291 -17.38 4.60 15.42
N LYS A 292 -17.41 5.02 16.68
CA LYS A 292 -18.30 4.44 17.70
C LYS A 292 -19.78 4.59 17.30
N GLU A 293 -20.18 5.78 16.85
CA GLU A 293 -21.54 6.03 16.37
C GLU A 293 -21.88 5.12 15.17
N ARG A 294 -20.97 4.99 14.19
CA ARG A 294 -21.13 4.10 13.04
C ARG A 294 -21.34 2.65 13.47
N CYS A 295 -20.51 2.10 14.36
CA CYS A 295 -20.65 0.74 14.90
C CYS A 295 -22.06 0.49 15.47
N VAL A 296 -22.55 1.41 16.29
CA VAL A 296 -23.89 1.30 16.91
C VAL A 296 -24.99 1.30 15.85
N LEU A 297 -24.91 2.21 14.87
CA LEU A 297 -25.89 2.31 13.80
C LEU A 297 -25.88 1.07 12.89
N LEU A 298 -24.72 0.49 12.60
CA LEU A 298 -24.61 -0.76 11.83
C LEU A 298 -25.25 -1.94 12.56
N LEU A 299 -25.08 -2.05 13.88
CA LEU A 299 -25.75 -3.07 14.70
C LEU A 299 -27.28 -2.89 14.68
N GLU A 300 -27.77 -1.65 14.77
CA GLU A 300 -29.21 -1.36 14.62
C GLU A 300 -29.73 -1.75 13.24
N LEU A 301 -28.98 -1.45 12.19
CA LEU A 301 -29.31 -1.82 10.80
C LEU A 301 -29.36 -3.35 10.62
N GLN A 302 -28.39 -4.08 11.19
CA GLN A 302 -28.40 -5.54 11.19
C GLN A 302 -29.60 -6.12 11.97
N ARG A 303 -29.93 -5.55 13.13
CA ARG A 303 -31.12 -5.96 13.91
C ARG A 303 -32.40 -5.77 13.13
N TRP A 304 -32.52 -4.65 12.42
CA TRP A 304 -33.65 -4.39 11.52
C TRP A 304 -33.73 -5.43 10.40
N LEU A 305 -32.61 -5.79 9.77
CA LEU A 305 -32.53 -6.79 8.69
C LEU A 305 -32.76 -8.24 9.14
N ARG A 306 -32.57 -8.56 10.43
CA ARG A 306 -32.64 -9.93 10.97
C ARG A 306 -33.98 -10.62 10.69
N ASN A 307 -35.08 -9.85 10.66
CA ASN A 307 -36.39 -10.36 10.29
C ASN A 307 -36.91 -9.60 9.06
N LYS A 308 -36.82 -10.24 7.88
CA LYS A 308 -37.24 -9.65 6.60
C LYS A 308 -38.70 -9.21 6.58
N ARG A 309 -39.61 -9.89 7.30
CA ARG A 309 -41.03 -9.49 7.39
C ARG A 309 -41.16 -8.19 8.19
N HIS A 310 -40.50 -8.11 9.34
CA HIS A 310 -40.48 -6.90 10.16
C HIS A 310 -39.80 -5.73 9.41
N ALA A 311 -38.70 -5.99 8.71
CA ALA A 311 -38.00 -4.99 7.90
C ALA A 311 -38.91 -4.42 6.81
N ARG A 312 -39.68 -5.28 6.14
CA ARG A 312 -40.65 -4.91 5.11
C ARG A 312 -41.79 -4.05 5.66
N GLU A 313 -42.27 -4.34 6.87
CA GLU A 313 -43.31 -3.55 7.53
C GLU A 313 -42.78 -2.17 8.01
N ASN A 314 -41.47 -2.05 8.21
CA ASN A 314 -40.82 -0.87 8.80
C ASN A 314 -39.73 -0.26 7.89
N ILE A 315 -40.04 -0.03 6.61
CA ILE A 315 -39.09 0.54 5.65
C ILE A 315 -38.62 1.95 6.03
N SER A 316 -39.51 2.77 6.61
CA SER A 316 -39.15 4.14 7.05
C SER A 316 -38.03 4.15 8.10
N LEU A 317 -38.02 3.16 9.00
CA LEU A 317 -36.93 2.95 9.95
C LEU A 317 -35.63 2.60 9.22
N GLY A 318 -35.67 1.63 8.30
CA GLY A 318 -34.51 1.25 7.49
C GLY A 318 -33.91 2.42 6.70
N VAL A 319 -34.75 3.23 6.06
CA VAL A 319 -34.35 4.45 5.34
C VAL A 319 -33.66 5.45 6.29
N SER A 320 -34.20 5.64 7.49
CA SER A 320 -33.60 6.52 8.50
C SER A 320 -32.23 6.01 8.93
N LEU A 321 -32.11 4.70 9.20
CA LEU A 321 -30.85 4.06 9.59
C LEU A 321 -29.80 4.18 8.48
N VAL A 322 -30.14 3.85 7.22
CA VAL A 322 -29.22 3.99 6.08
C VAL A 322 -28.67 5.42 5.97
N LYS A 323 -29.54 6.44 6.08
CA LYS A 323 -29.10 7.84 6.03
C LYS A 323 -28.15 8.21 7.19
N LYS A 324 -28.43 7.72 8.40
CA LYS A 324 -27.58 7.97 9.57
C LYS A 324 -26.22 7.28 9.42
N VAL A 325 -26.21 6.03 8.98
CA VAL A 325 -24.99 5.23 8.76
C VAL A 325 -24.09 5.90 7.72
N ILE A 326 -24.64 6.37 6.60
CA ILE A 326 -23.88 7.10 5.56
C ILE A 326 -23.35 8.43 6.08
N LYS A 327 -24.14 9.15 6.91
CA LYS A 327 -23.67 10.38 7.56
C LYS A 327 -22.52 10.12 8.53
N ALA A 328 -22.42 8.90 9.07
CA ALA A 328 -21.33 8.42 9.89
C ALA A 328 -20.19 7.77 9.06
N ASP A 329 -20.02 8.18 7.79
CA ASP A 329 -18.92 7.80 6.89
C ASP A 329 -18.88 6.30 6.51
N ALA A 330 -20.04 5.66 6.44
CA ALA A 330 -20.16 4.30 5.90
C ALA A 330 -20.19 4.29 4.37
N ASP A 331 -19.64 3.23 3.78
CA ASP A 331 -19.59 3.01 2.33
C ASP A 331 -20.67 2.02 1.84
N ALA A 332 -20.56 1.57 0.59
CA ALA A 332 -21.51 0.62 0.00
C ALA A 332 -21.38 -0.79 0.59
N ASP A 333 -20.19 -1.20 1.03
CA ASP A 333 -19.91 -2.54 1.52
C ASP A 333 -20.52 -2.74 2.91
N ASP A 334 -20.46 -1.69 3.74
CA ASP A 334 -21.18 -1.60 5.02
C ASP A 334 -22.70 -1.80 4.85
N LEU A 335 -23.25 -1.44 3.68
CA LEU A 335 -24.68 -1.53 3.35
C LEU A 335 -25.04 -2.79 2.55
N SER A 336 -24.12 -3.75 2.38
CA SER A 336 -24.31 -4.99 1.61
C SER A 336 -25.56 -5.78 2.03
N GLY A 337 -25.86 -5.86 3.32
CA GLY A 337 -27.08 -6.51 3.83
C GLY A 337 -28.37 -5.83 3.37
N VAL A 338 -28.38 -4.48 3.31
CA VAL A 338 -29.50 -3.71 2.77
C VAL A 338 -29.61 -3.91 1.26
N THR A 339 -28.48 -3.94 0.56
CA THR A 339 -28.44 -4.23 -0.89
C THR A 339 -29.02 -5.60 -1.21
N ALA A 340 -28.68 -6.63 -0.43
CA ALA A 340 -29.27 -7.96 -0.56
C ALA A 340 -30.78 -7.96 -0.30
N PHE A 341 -31.23 -7.24 0.74
CA PHE A 341 -32.66 -7.09 1.03
C PHE A 341 -33.43 -6.36 -0.08
N VAL A 342 -32.84 -5.30 -0.66
CA VAL A 342 -33.38 -4.60 -1.83
C VAL A 342 -33.49 -5.53 -3.03
N HIS A 343 -32.50 -6.39 -3.26
CA HIS A 343 -32.53 -7.38 -4.33
C HIS A 343 -33.65 -8.41 -4.13
N ASP A 344 -33.87 -8.86 -2.90
CA ASP A 344 -34.99 -9.76 -2.58
C ASP A 344 -36.33 -9.09 -2.88
N LEU A 345 -36.52 -7.84 -2.43
CA LEU A 345 -37.74 -7.05 -2.73
C LEU A 345 -37.97 -6.89 -4.23
N TYR A 346 -36.90 -6.69 -5.02
CA TYR A 346 -36.99 -6.59 -6.48
C TYR A 346 -37.31 -7.93 -7.16
N LYS A 347 -36.77 -9.05 -6.63
CA LYS A 347 -36.96 -10.40 -7.18
C LYS A 347 -38.31 -11.02 -6.86
N GLU A 348 -39.08 -10.47 -5.93
CA GLU A 348 -40.43 -10.93 -5.60
C GLU A 348 -41.34 -10.89 -6.83
N ARG A 349 -41.42 -12.04 -7.50
CA ARG A 349 -42.44 -12.38 -8.50
C ARG A 349 -43.39 -13.34 -7.82
N THR A 350 -44.68 -13.04 -7.78
CA THR A 350 -45.66 -14.05 -7.41
C THR A 350 -46.79 -14.14 -8.41
N VAL A 351 -47.06 -15.42 -8.69
CA VAL A 351 -48.20 -16.06 -9.36
C VAL A 351 -49.45 -15.17 -9.39
N ASP A 352 -50.02 -15.06 -10.59
CA ASP A 352 -51.23 -14.34 -10.99
C ASP A 352 -52.04 -13.63 -9.89
N GLY A 353 -52.01 -12.28 -9.90
CA GLY A 353 -53.10 -11.46 -9.34
C GLY A 353 -52.72 -10.22 -8.51
N MET A 354 -51.52 -10.13 -7.93
CA MET A 354 -51.21 -9.09 -6.92
C MET A 354 -50.36 -7.91 -7.42
N LYS A 355 -50.85 -7.12 -8.40
CA LYS A 355 -50.16 -5.89 -8.86
C LYS A 355 -49.82 -4.89 -7.74
N LYS A 356 -50.64 -4.85 -6.69
CA LYS A 356 -50.46 -3.98 -5.52
C LYS A 356 -49.19 -4.32 -4.75
N LEU A 357 -48.94 -5.61 -4.51
CA LEU A 357 -47.78 -6.10 -3.77
C LEU A 357 -46.46 -5.78 -4.48
N ILE A 358 -46.41 -5.96 -5.81
CA ILE A 358 -45.22 -5.64 -6.62
C ILE A 358 -44.91 -4.15 -6.54
N LEU A 359 -45.92 -3.29 -6.58
CA LEU A 359 -45.74 -1.85 -6.46
C LEU A 359 -45.17 -1.49 -5.07
N GLU A 360 -45.70 -2.08 -4.00
CA GLU A 360 -45.23 -1.88 -2.63
C GLU A 360 -43.77 -2.34 -2.46
N SER A 361 -43.40 -3.52 -2.94
CA SER A 361 -42.00 -4.01 -2.88
C SER A 361 -41.05 -3.09 -3.64
N ASN A 362 -41.43 -2.67 -4.85
CA ASN A 362 -40.60 -1.76 -5.65
C ASN A 362 -40.51 -0.36 -5.03
N GLN A 363 -41.57 0.13 -4.39
CA GLN A 363 -41.54 1.40 -3.65
C GLN A 363 -40.63 1.32 -2.44
N ALA A 364 -40.68 0.22 -1.68
CA ALA A 364 -39.78 -0.04 -0.56
C ALA A 364 -38.31 -0.08 -1.02
N ALA A 365 -38.01 -0.83 -2.07
CA ALA A 365 -36.68 -0.91 -2.67
C ALA A 365 -36.19 0.46 -3.20
N HIS A 366 -37.09 1.24 -3.81
CA HIS A 366 -36.80 2.60 -4.28
C HIS A 366 -36.43 3.53 -3.12
N GLN A 367 -37.19 3.52 -2.02
CA GLN A 367 -36.92 4.35 -0.85
C GLN A 367 -35.57 4.02 -0.21
N LEU A 368 -35.21 2.74 -0.11
CA LEU A 368 -33.93 2.30 0.44
C LEU A 368 -32.76 2.73 -0.43
N LEU A 369 -32.81 2.51 -1.74
CA LEU A 369 -31.73 2.93 -2.64
C LEU A 369 -31.65 4.46 -2.79
N GLU A 370 -32.77 5.18 -2.69
CA GLU A 370 -32.76 6.64 -2.64
C GLU A 370 -32.04 7.17 -1.39
N ALA A 371 -32.10 6.42 -0.28
CA ALA A 371 -31.39 6.74 0.95
C ALA A 371 -29.87 6.65 0.82
N TYR A 372 -29.34 5.90 -0.16
CA TYR A 372 -27.89 5.79 -0.42
C TYR A 372 -27.30 7.11 -0.92
N GLY A 373 -28.14 7.96 -1.53
CA GLY A 373 -27.71 9.25 -2.05
C GLY A 373 -26.82 9.16 -3.30
N PRO A 374 -26.55 10.31 -3.93
CA PRO A 374 -25.83 10.36 -5.20
C PRO A 374 -24.36 9.98 -5.09
N SER A 375 -23.70 10.22 -3.94
CA SER A 375 -22.28 9.90 -3.74
C SER A 375 -22.01 8.41 -3.94
N ILE A 376 -22.70 7.55 -3.17
CA ILE A 376 -22.53 6.09 -3.26
C ILE A 376 -23.04 5.57 -4.61
N LEU A 377 -24.22 5.99 -5.06
CA LEU A 377 -24.79 5.52 -6.33
C LEU A 377 -23.94 5.90 -7.54
N SER A 378 -23.25 7.03 -7.49
CA SER A 378 -22.38 7.46 -8.58
C SER A 378 -21.13 6.60 -8.71
N GLN A 379 -20.65 5.98 -7.62
CA GLN A 379 -19.40 5.21 -7.58
C GLN A 379 -19.61 3.70 -7.81
N HIS A 380 -20.84 3.20 -7.69
CA HIS A 380 -21.14 1.76 -7.79
C HIS A 380 -22.12 1.45 -8.92
N GLY A 381 -21.58 1.03 -10.08
CA GLY A 381 -22.36 0.77 -11.30
C GLY A 381 -23.48 -0.25 -11.15
N ILE A 382 -23.27 -1.32 -10.38
CA ILE A 382 -24.31 -2.35 -10.12
C ILE A 382 -25.49 -1.78 -9.32
N LEU A 383 -25.21 -0.96 -8.29
CA LEU A 383 -26.26 -0.31 -7.48
C LEU A 383 -27.05 0.68 -8.34
N ALA A 384 -26.37 1.49 -9.16
CA ALA A 384 -27.02 2.40 -10.10
C ALA A 384 -27.93 1.64 -11.09
N PHE A 385 -27.46 0.52 -11.63
CA PHE A 385 -28.24 -0.34 -12.52
C PHE A 385 -29.49 -0.89 -11.83
N HIS A 386 -29.37 -1.46 -10.63
CA HIS A 386 -30.53 -1.96 -9.87
C HIS A 386 -31.53 -0.85 -9.56
N PHE A 387 -31.06 0.35 -9.17
CA PHE A 387 -31.94 1.47 -8.86
C PHE A 387 -32.72 1.94 -10.10
N ALA A 388 -32.06 2.00 -11.25
CA ALA A 388 -32.70 2.33 -12.51
C ALA A 388 -33.77 1.30 -12.90
N CYS A 389 -33.49 0.00 -12.72
CA CYS A 389 -34.46 -1.06 -12.99
C CYS A 389 -35.71 -0.91 -12.12
N ILE A 390 -35.55 -0.64 -10.82
CA ILE A 390 -36.67 -0.42 -9.90
C ILE A 390 -37.50 0.81 -10.32
N LYS A 391 -36.84 1.95 -10.62
CA LYS A 391 -37.53 3.15 -11.11
C LYS A 391 -38.32 2.88 -12.39
N TYR A 392 -37.75 2.13 -13.34
CA TYR A 392 -38.43 1.74 -14.58
C TYR A 392 -39.61 0.79 -14.34
N GLN A 393 -39.52 -0.17 -13.41
CA GLN A 393 -40.66 -1.03 -13.07
C GLN A 393 -41.81 -0.24 -12.41
N ILE A 394 -41.50 0.67 -11.47
CA ILE A 394 -42.50 1.56 -10.88
C ILE A 394 -43.22 2.37 -11.97
N TYR A 395 -42.46 2.92 -12.92
CA TYR A 395 -43.02 3.60 -14.08
C TYR A 395 -44.00 2.69 -14.85
N LYS A 396 -43.57 1.48 -15.25
CA LYS A 396 -44.40 0.54 -16.01
C LYS A 396 -45.69 0.15 -15.27
N ILE A 397 -45.62 -0.06 -13.96
CA ILE A 397 -46.79 -0.43 -13.16
C ILE A 397 -47.77 0.74 -13.08
N LYS A 398 -47.28 1.96 -12.82
CA LYS A 398 -48.11 3.18 -12.70
C LYS A 398 -48.73 3.63 -14.03
N THR A 399 -48.14 3.28 -15.17
CA THR A 399 -48.62 3.60 -16.53
C THR A 399 -49.40 2.48 -17.21
N HIS A 400 -49.47 1.29 -16.60
CA HIS A 400 -50.19 0.15 -17.15
C HIS A 400 -51.66 0.51 -17.50
N LYS A 401 -52.09 0.29 -18.76
CA LYS A 401 -53.42 0.61 -19.31
C LYS A 401 -53.77 2.12 -19.43
N LYS A 402 -52.83 3.05 -19.25
CA LYS A 402 -53.09 4.50 -19.42
C LYS A 402 -52.63 4.99 -20.79
N ASP A 403 -53.47 5.77 -21.45
CA ASP A 403 -53.14 6.45 -22.71
C ASP A 403 -52.07 7.54 -22.48
N ILE A 404 -51.18 7.72 -23.46
CA ILE A 404 -50.03 8.65 -23.43
C ILE A 404 -50.51 10.09 -23.18
N ARG A 405 -51.65 10.48 -23.76
CA ARG A 405 -52.27 11.81 -23.56
C ARG A 405 -52.73 12.06 -22.11
N SER A 406 -53.13 11.00 -21.40
CA SER A 406 -53.54 11.05 -19.98
C SER A 406 -52.33 11.24 -19.05
N ILE A 407 -51.17 10.65 -19.41
CA ILE A 407 -49.92 10.76 -18.65
C ILE A 407 -49.34 12.18 -18.75
N LEU A 408 -49.34 12.77 -19.96
CA LEU A 408 -48.81 14.11 -20.24
C LEU A 408 -49.53 15.25 -19.50
N ARG A 409 -50.86 15.14 -19.32
CA ARG A 409 -51.65 16.23 -18.69
C ARG A 409 -51.59 16.26 -17.16
N ARG A 410 -51.14 15.20 -16.48
CA ARG A 410 -51.40 15.04 -15.03
C ARG A 410 -50.23 14.60 -14.16
N ASN A 411 -49.06 14.23 -14.68
CA ASN A 411 -48.06 13.56 -13.81
C ASN A 411 -46.57 13.76 -14.18
N ALA A 412 -46.05 14.98 -13.98
CA ALA A 412 -44.61 15.28 -14.10
C ALA A 412 -43.73 14.34 -13.24
N ALA A 413 -44.24 13.91 -12.08
CA ALA A 413 -43.56 12.97 -11.18
C ALA A 413 -43.36 11.57 -11.79
N ILE A 414 -44.21 11.12 -12.71
CA ILE A 414 -44.06 9.82 -13.39
C ILE A 414 -42.92 9.87 -14.41
N LEU A 415 -42.79 10.99 -15.14
CA LEU A 415 -41.70 11.18 -16.11
C LEU A 415 -40.33 11.22 -15.43
N LYS A 416 -40.26 11.75 -14.19
CA LYS A 416 -39.03 11.80 -13.39
C LYS A 416 -38.43 10.41 -13.17
N TYR A 417 -39.24 9.37 -12.98
CA TYR A 417 -38.72 8.00 -12.85
C TYR A 417 -37.96 7.54 -14.10
N LEU A 418 -38.42 7.91 -15.30
CA LEU A 418 -37.74 7.55 -16.55
C LEU A 418 -36.46 8.36 -16.76
N THR A 419 -36.48 9.66 -16.49
CA THR A 419 -35.28 10.50 -16.65
C THR A 419 -34.20 10.10 -15.65
N ASP A 420 -34.56 9.88 -14.39
CA ASP A 420 -33.62 9.42 -13.37
C ASP A 420 -33.06 8.03 -13.71
N ALA A 421 -33.92 7.12 -14.21
CA ALA A 421 -33.47 5.78 -14.62
C ALA A 421 -32.48 5.84 -15.79
N ARG A 422 -32.70 6.74 -16.76
CA ARG A 422 -31.75 6.96 -17.86
C ARG A 422 -30.39 7.39 -17.32
N ASP A 423 -30.36 8.38 -16.45
CA ASP A 423 -29.10 8.95 -15.95
C ASP A 423 -28.31 7.92 -15.11
N LEU A 424 -29.01 7.15 -14.27
CA LEU A 424 -28.42 6.04 -13.53
C LEU A 424 -27.87 4.93 -14.43
N LEU A 425 -28.59 4.58 -15.50
CA LEU A 425 -28.14 3.56 -16.47
C LEU A 425 -26.94 4.04 -17.28
N GLN A 426 -26.92 5.31 -17.68
CA GLN A 426 -25.77 5.88 -18.36
C GLN A 426 -24.52 5.81 -17.48
N ASN A 427 -24.64 6.15 -16.19
CA ASN A 427 -23.54 6.01 -15.23
C ASN A 427 -23.09 4.55 -15.09
N ALA A 428 -24.04 3.61 -14.91
CA ALA A 428 -23.73 2.19 -14.78
C ALA A 428 -22.98 1.62 -16.00
N VAL A 429 -23.41 2.01 -17.21
CA VAL A 429 -22.77 1.63 -18.47
C VAL A 429 -21.37 2.21 -18.60
N THR A 430 -21.15 3.47 -18.19
CA THR A 430 -19.81 4.08 -18.25
C THR A 430 -18.81 3.40 -17.32
N MET A 431 -19.29 2.80 -16.24
CA MET A 431 -18.48 2.05 -15.28
C MET A 431 -18.27 0.59 -15.63
N SER A 432 -18.98 0.07 -16.63
CA SER A 432 -18.95 -1.35 -17.00
C SER A 432 -18.25 -1.55 -18.33
N SER A 433 -17.36 -2.53 -18.40
CA SER A 433 -16.66 -2.90 -19.64
C SER A 433 -17.30 -4.13 -20.27
N GLY A 434 -17.67 -4.03 -21.56
CA GLY A 434 -18.15 -5.17 -22.34
C GLY A 434 -17.12 -6.30 -22.52
N LYS A 435 -15.87 -6.12 -22.08
CA LYS A 435 -14.84 -7.17 -22.06
C LYS A 435 -14.76 -7.94 -20.73
N GLU A 436 -15.09 -7.29 -19.62
CA GLU A 436 -14.95 -7.85 -18.27
C GLU A 436 -16.18 -8.67 -17.87
N ASP A 437 -17.38 -8.10 -18.06
CA ASP A 437 -18.65 -8.81 -17.89
C ASP A 437 -19.60 -8.52 -19.07
N PRO A 438 -19.48 -9.31 -20.16
CA PRO A 438 -20.31 -9.15 -21.35
C PRO A 438 -21.81 -9.24 -21.06
N LYS A 439 -22.22 -10.12 -20.13
CA LYS A 439 -23.64 -10.36 -19.83
C LYS A 439 -24.26 -9.18 -19.10
N LEU A 440 -23.59 -8.68 -18.06
CA LEU A 440 -24.05 -7.51 -17.31
C LEU A 440 -24.11 -6.27 -18.21
N PHE A 441 -23.06 -6.05 -19.01
CA PHE A 441 -23.01 -4.91 -19.93
C PHE A 441 -24.15 -4.96 -20.97
N ALA A 442 -24.39 -6.12 -21.57
CA ALA A 442 -25.49 -6.29 -22.52
C ALA A 442 -26.86 -6.05 -21.88
N GLU A 443 -27.06 -6.51 -20.64
CA GLU A 443 -28.28 -6.26 -19.87
C GLU A 443 -28.49 -4.77 -19.57
N GLN A 444 -27.44 -4.06 -19.14
CA GLN A 444 -27.50 -2.62 -18.89
C GLN A 444 -27.87 -1.84 -20.16
N GLN A 445 -27.23 -2.15 -21.29
CA GLN A 445 -27.53 -1.55 -22.60
C GLN A 445 -28.97 -1.81 -23.03
N ARG A 446 -29.46 -3.05 -22.85
CA ARG A 446 -30.86 -3.41 -23.13
C ARG A 446 -31.83 -2.59 -22.29
N GLN A 447 -31.59 -2.47 -20.98
CA GLN A 447 -32.46 -1.68 -20.10
C GLN A 447 -32.42 -0.20 -20.47
N LEU A 448 -31.25 0.34 -20.81
CA LEU A 448 -31.12 1.73 -21.28
C LEU A 448 -31.93 1.97 -22.56
N GLY A 449 -31.85 1.05 -23.53
CA GLY A 449 -32.67 1.10 -24.75
C GLY A 449 -34.18 1.10 -24.45
N TYR A 450 -34.64 0.31 -23.47
CA TYR A 450 -36.05 0.32 -23.06
C TYR A 450 -36.49 1.62 -22.41
N VAL A 451 -35.65 2.24 -21.57
CA VAL A 451 -35.94 3.53 -20.96
C VAL A 451 -35.98 4.64 -22.04
N LEU A 452 -35.00 4.63 -22.96
CA LEU A 452 -34.94 5.59 -24.07
C LEU A 452 -36.13 5.46 -25.03
N SER A 453 -36.60 4.25 -25.35
CA SER A 453 -37.77 4.06 -26.21
C SER A 453 -39.05 4.67 -25.59
N HIS A 454 -39.20 4.63 -24.27
CA HIS A 454 -40.30 5.29 -23.59
C HIS A 454 -40.10 6.81 -23.56
N LEU A 455 -38.90 7.31 -23.29
CA LEU A 455 -38.59 8.75 -23.35
C LEU A 455 -38.77 9.34 -24.75
N TYR A 456 -38.52 8.55 -25.81
CA TYR A 456 -38.78 8.94 -27.20
C TYR A 456 -40.26 9.25 -27.43
N ARG A 457 -41.19 8.47 -26.85
CA ARG A 457 -42.63 8.74 -26.90
C ARG A 457 -43.04 10.08 -26.26
N PHE A 458 -42.16 10.66 -25.44
CA PHE A 458 -42.32 11.98 -24.82
C PHE A 458 -41.43 13.07 -25.45
N GLY A 459 -40.73 12.78 -26.55
CA GLY A 459 -39.81 13.72 -27.20
C GLY A 459 -38.56 14.05 -26.38
N LYS A 460 -38.15 13.15 -25.46
CA LYS A 460 -37.01 13.34 -24.53
C LYS A 460 -35.79 12.46 -24.87
N ALA A 461 -35.84 11.68 -25.95
CA ALA A 461 -34.76 10.87 -26.49
C ALA A 461 -34.90 10.75 -28.01
N ARG A 462 -33.81 10.45 -28.74
CA ARG A 462 -33.87 10.18 -30.18
C ARG A 462 -34.06 8.68 -30.43
N LYS A 463 -34.63 8.35 -31.58
CA LYS A 463 -34.76 6.96 -32.03
C LYS A 463 -33.38 6.29 -32.21
N SER A 464 -32.42 7.03 -32.77
CA SER A 464 -31.03 6.59 -32.97
C SER A 464 -30.37 6.12 -31.68
N ASP A 465 -30.54 6.87 -30.59
CA ASP A 465 -29.89 6.57 -29.30
C ASP A 465 -30.39 5.24 -28.72
N CYS A 466 -31.67 4.93 -28.96
CA CYS A 466 -32.30 3.69 -28.54
C CYS A 466 -31.82 2.49 -29.38
N GLU A 467 -31.78 2.64 -30.70
CA GLU A 467 -31.28 1.62 -31.64
C GLU A 467 -29.82 1.28 -31.35
N GLU A 468 -28.98 2.30 -31.12
CA GLU A 468 -27.57 2.11 -30.78
C GLU A 468 -27.37 1.30 -29.49
N CYS A 469 -28.19 1.52 -28.46
CA CYS A 469 -28.13 0.74 -27.22
C CYS A 469 -28.46 -0.74 -27.47
N PHE A 470 -29.49 -1.03 -28.27
CA PHE A 470 -29.87 -2.41 -28.59
C PHE A 470 -28.83 -3.11 -29.47
N ASP A 471 -28.24 -2.40 -30.43
CA ASP A 471 -27.18 -2.93 -31.28
C ASP A 471 -25.93 -3.25 -30.46
N LYS A 472 -25.54 -2.36 -29.54
CA LYS A 472 -24.45 -2.60 -28.58
C LYS A 472 -24.74 -3.82 -27.71
N ALA A 473 -25.97 -3.98 -27.19
CA ALA A 473 -26.36 -5.13 -26.40
C ALA A 473 -26.21 -6.44 -27.19
N LYS A 474 -26.77 -6.52 -28.41
CA LYS A 474 -26.70 -7.73 -29.26
C LYS A 474 -25.28 -8.04 -29.73
N LYS A 475 -24.46 -7.02 -29.97
CA LYS A 475 -23.07 -7.20 -30.38
C LYS A 475 -22.24 -7.91 -29.30
N VAL A 476 -22.53 -7.61 -28.03
CA VAL A 476 -21.82 -8.18 -26.88
C VAL A 476 -22.42 -9.52 -26.45
N ASP A 477 -23.75 -9.64 -26.45
CA ASP A 477 -24.48 -10.89 -26.19
C ASP A 477 -25.51 -11.16 -27.31
N PRO A 478 -25.15 -11.96 -28.33
CA PRO A 478 -26.07 -12.30 -29.42
C PRO A 478 -27.33 -13.07 -28.97
N SER A 479 -27.30 -13.70 -27.79
CA SER A 479 -28.43 -14.44 -27.25
C SER A 479 -29.46 -13.56 -26.53
N ILE A 480 -29.15 -12.28 -26.32
CA ILE A 480 -29.99 -11.38 -25.54
C ILE A 480 -31.33 -11.12 -26.25
N TYR A 481 -32.42 -11.51 -25.58
CA TYR A 481 -33.76 -11.25 -26.10
C TYR A 481 -34.13 -9.77 -25.94
N ILE A 482 -34.48 -9.14 -27.07
CA ILE A 482 -35.03 -7.78 -27.15
C ILE A 482 -36.38 -7.88 -27.84
N LYS A 483 -37.46 -7.63 -27.10
CA LYS A 483 -38.82 -7.61 -27.67
C LYS A 483 -38.92 -6.49 -28.72
N GLN A 484 -39.87 -6.55 -29.67
CA GLN A 484 -40.10 -5.40 -30.56
C GLN A 484 -40.60 -4.20 -29.73
N TYR A 485 -39.92 -3.07 -29.87
CA TYR A 485 -40.30 -1.77 -29.30
C TYR A 485 -40.34 -0.74 -30.42
N PHE A 486 -41.05 0.36 -30.15
CA PHE A 486 -41.67 1.34 -31.05
C PHE A 486 -43.15 1.05 -31.30
#